data_AF-Q0J5Q6-F1
#
_entry.id   AF-Q0J5Q6-F1
#
_cell.length_a   1.000
_cell.length_b   1.000
_cell.length_c   1.000
_cell.angle_alpha   90.00
_cell.angle_beta   90.00
_cell.angle_gamma   90.00
#
_symmetry.space_group_name_H-M   'P 1'
#
loop_
_entity.id
_entity.type
_entity.pdbx_description
1 polymer ?
#
loop_
_entity_poly.entity_id
_entity_poly.type
_entity_poly.pdbx_seq_one_letter_code
_entity_poly.pdbx_strand_id
1 'polypeptide(L)'
;MDKKKAVDDTEPGPAPSRPVDRFGFIKPEQGTSPDGISKSKFIHERERERDGRRIKKWRKMIGVGGSDWKHYVRRNPHVVKRRIRKGIPDCLRGLVWQLISGSRDLLLMNPGVYETLVIYETSASELEIIRDISRTFPSHIFFQQRHGPGQRSLYNVLKAYSVYDRDVGYVQGMGFLAGLLLLYMSEEDAFWLLVALLKGAVHAPMEGLYQAGLPLVQQYLYQFEKLVLEQMPQLGQHFIEEMINPSMYASQWFITVFSYSFPFHLTLRVWDVFLYEVRILPAI
;
A
#
# COMPACT_ATOMS: atom_id res chain seq x y z
N MET A 1 7.72 64.97 13.73
CA MET A 1 8.68 63.90 14.01
C MET A 1 8.10 63.15 15.21
N ASP A 2 7.54 61.95 15.15
CA ASP A 2 7.67 60.82 14.23
C ASP A 2 6.32 60.12 14.07
N LYS A 3 5.83 59.97 12.84
CA LYS A 3 4.70 59.08 12.55
C LYS A 3 5.28 57.69 12.23
N LYS A 4 5.31 56.81 13.24
CA LYS A 4 5.62 55.39 13.06
C LYS A 4 4.65 54.78 12.05
N LYS A 5 5.20 54.32 10.91
CA LYS A 5 4.51 53.48 9.92
C LYS A 5 4.11 52.17 10.60
N ALA A 6 2.81 51.89 10.64
CA ALA A 6 2.31 50.55 10.93
C ALA A 6 2.66 49.66 9.73
N VAL A 7 3.40 48.59 9.99
CA VAL A 7 3.65 47.51 9.03
C VAL A 7 2.42 46.62 9.05
N ASP A 8 1.81 46.45 7.89
CA ASP A 8 0.66 45.58 7.64
C ASP A 8 1.15 44.13 7.62
N ASP A 9 1.12 43.48 8.79
CA ASP A 9 1.33 42.04 8.93
C ASP A 9 0.06 41.31 8.49
N THR A 10 -0.23 41.33 7.19
CA THR A 10 -1.22 40.41 6.62
C THR A 10 -0.56 39.05 6.47
N GLU A 11 -0.68 38.20 7.50
CA GLU A 11 -0.31 36.78 7.39
C GLU A 11 -1.03 36.16 6.18
N PRO A 12 -0.33 35.36 5.35
CA PRO A 12 -0.95 34.73 4.19
C PRO A 12 -1.96 33.69 4.70
N GLY A 13 -3.25 33.94 4.46
CA GLY A 13 -4.31 32.97 4.71
C GLY A 13 -4.01 31.61 4.05
N PRO A 14 -4.60 30.52 4.55
CA PRO A 14 -4.25 29.17 4.12
C PRO A 14 -4.44 29.03 2.61
N ALA A 15 -3.37 28.63 1.91
CA ALA A 15 -3.37 28.42 0.48
C ALA A 15 -4.58 27.56 0.06
N PRO A 16 -5.30 27.91 -1.03
CA PRO A 16 -6.48 27.18 -1.44
C PRO A 16 -6.17 25.69 -1.61
N SER A 17 -7.00 24.84 -1.01
CA SER A 17 -6.83 23.39 -1.04
C SER A 17 -6.87 22.91 -2.49
N ARG A 18 -5.72 22.41 -2.98
CA ARG A 18 -5.63 21.86 -4.33
C ARG A 18 -6.66 20.73 -4.47
N PRO A 19 -7.33 20.60 -5.63
CA PRO A 19 -8.31 19.54 -5.82
C PRO A 19 -7.65 18.17 -5.69
N VAL A 20 -8.24 17.29 -4.90
CA VAL A 20 -7.77 15.91 -4.71
C VAL A 20 -8.67 14.92 -5.44
N ASP A 21 -8.12 13.76 -5.79
CA ASP A 21 -8.90 12.61 -6.23
C ASP A 21 -9.55 11.88 -5.04
N ARG A 22 -10.34 10.84 -5.34
CA ARG A 22 -11.05 10.06 -4.31
C ARG A 22 -10.13 9.30 -3.34
N PHE A 23 -8.85 9.18 -3.68
CA PHE A 23 -7.86 8.47 -2.90
C PHE A 23 -6.97 9.43 -2.10
N GLY A 24 -7.15 10.75 -2.22
CA GLY A 24 -6.35 11.74 -1.51
C GLY A 24 -5.11 12.23 -2.26
N PHE A 25 -4.94 11.87 -3.53
CA PHE A 25 -3.85 12.41 -4.36
C PHE A 25 -4.24 13.74 -5.00
N ILE A 26 -3.32 14.70 -4.98
CA ILE A 26 -3.49 16.01 -5.62
C ILE A 26 -3.61 15.82 -7.13
N LYS A 27 -4.68 16.38 -7.71
CA LYS A 27 -4.85 16.40 -9.17
C LYS A 27 -3.93 17.47 -9.76
N PRO A 28 -3.27 17.18 -10.90
CA PRO A 28 -2.64 18.22 -11.69
C PRO A 28 -3.71 19.23 -12.15
N GLU A 29 -3.37 20.52 -12.18
CA GLU A 29 -4.26 21.59 -12.64
C GLU A 29 -4.75 21.28 -14.06
N GLN A 30 -6.05 21.04 -14.22
CA GLN A 30 -6.70 20.94 -15.52
C GLN A 30 -7.91 21.87 -15.55
N GLY A 31 -8.03 22.65 -16.63
CA GLY A 31 -9.15 23.54 -16.87
C GLY A 31 -10.46 22.77 -16.98
N THR A 32 -11.43 23.09 -16.13
CA THR A 32 -12.76 22.49 -16.16
C THR A 32 -13.59 23.06 -17.30
N SER A 33 -13.99 22.23 -18.27
CA SER A 33 -15.03 22.58 -19.24
C SER A 33 -16.45 22.31 -18.67
N PRO A 34 -17.41 23.24 -18.83
CA PRO A 34 -18.72 23.18 -18.19
C PRO A 34 -19.67 22.07 -18.72
N ASP A 35 -19.56 21.65 -19.99
CA ASP A 35 -20.44 20.63 -20.58
C ASP A 35 -20.24 19.21 -20.01
N GLY A 36 -19.14 18.96 -19.30
CA GLY A 36 -18.86 17.67 -18.66
C GLY A 36 -19.62 17.42 -17.35
N ILE A 37 -20.20 18.46 -16.74
CA ILE A 37 -20.68 18.40 -15.35
C ILE A 37 -21.91 17.49 -15.19
N SER A 38 -22.89 17.57 -16.08
CA SER A 38 -24.14 16.79 -15.95
C SER A 38 -23.92 15.29 -16.18
N LYS A 39 -23.18 14.92 -17.24
CA LYS A 39 -22.78 13.52 -17.50
C LYS A 39 -21.94 12.95 -16.36
N SER A 40 -21.02 13.76 -15.82
CA SER A 40 -20.18 13.37 -14.68
C SER A 40 -21.01 13.07 -13.43
N LYS A 41 -21.98 13.92 -13.09
CA LYS A 41 -22.89 13.69 -11.94
C LYS A 41 -23.62 12.35 -12.04
N PHE A 42 -24.21 12.04 -13.20
CA PHE A 42 -24.95 10.80 -13.40
C PHE A 42 -24.07 9.54 -13.33
N ILE A 43 -22.85 9.61 -13.88
CA ILE A 43 -21.86 8.52 -13.77
C ILE A 43 -21.50 8.29 -12.30
N HIS A 44 -21.22 9.36 -11.55
CA HIS A 44 -20.87 9.27 -10.13
C HIS A 44 -21.99 8.70 -9.26
N GLU A 45 -23.26 9.02 -9.55
CA GLU A 45 -24.40 8.46 -8.83
C GLU A 45 -24.51 6.94 -9.05
N ARG A 46 -24.42 6.47 -10.30
CA ARG A 46 -24.41 5.03 -10.62
C ARG A 46 -23.24 4.29 -9.99
N GLU A 47 -22.07 4.92 -9.91
CA GLU A 47 -20.91 4.36 -9.22
C GLU A 47 -21.17 4.21 -7.72
N ARG A 48 -21.72 5.23 -7.06
CA ARG A 48 -22.09 5.19 -5.65
C ARG A 48 -23.11 4.09 -5.35
N GLU A 49 -24.15 3.94 -6.16
CA GLU A 49 -25.13 2.86 -6.00
C GLU A 49 -24.50 1.47 -6.19
N ARG A 50 -23.60 1.33 -7.18
CA ARG A 50 -22.87 0.08 -7.42
C ARG A 50 -21.99 -0.26 -6.22
N ASP A 51 -21.30 0.72 -5.66
CA ASP A 51 -20.43 0.53 -4.51
C ASP A 51 -21.21 0.28 -3.23
N GLY A 52 -22.34 0.94 -3.01
CA GLY A 52 -23.27 0.62 -1.92
C GLY A 52 -23.77 -0.83 -1.97
N ARG A 53 -24.16 -1.32 -3.15
CA ARG A 53 -24.54 -2.73 -3.35
C ARG A 53 -23.38 -3.69 -3.11
N ARG A 54 -22.14 -3.30 -3.45
CA ARG A 54 -20.94 -4.11 -3.16
C ARG A 54 -20.66 -4.16 -1.66
N ILE A 55 -20.67 -3.02 -0.98
CA ILE A 55 -20.44 -2.90 0.47
C ILE A 55 -21.45 -3.75 1.24
N LYS A 56 -22.74 -3.70 0.91
CA LYS A 56 -23.76 -4.54 1.57
C LYS A 56 -23.46 -6.03 1.45
N LYS A 57 -23.05 -6.47 0.26
CA LYS A 57 -22.66 -7.87 0.03
C LYS A 57 -21.41 -8.24 0.82
N TRP A 58 -20.41 -7.37 0.85
CA TRP A 58 -19.17 -7.58 1.61
C TRP A 58 -19.41 -7.62 3.12
N ARG A 59 -20.21 -6.71 3.68
CA ARG A 59 -20.59 -6.72 5.10
C ARG A 59 -21.26 -8.04 5.52
N LYS A 60 -22.13 -8.61 4.66
CA LYS A 60 -22.72 -9.93 4.90
C LYS A 60 -21.70 -11.08 4.91
N MET A 61 -20.59 -10.94 4.18
CA MET A 61 -19.53 -11.97 4.12
C MET A 61 -18.58 -11.88 5.31
N ILE A 62 -18.29 -10.65 5.76
CA ILE A 62 -17.32 -10.36 6.81
C ILE A 62 -17.95 -10.57 8.20
N GLY A 63 -19.24 -10.26 8.36
CA GLY A 63 -19.88 -10.19 9.67
C GLY A 63 -19.45 -8.93 10.44
N VAL A 64 -19.92 -8.77 11.67
CA VAL A 64 -19.53 -7.64 12.51
C VAL A 64 -18.07 -7.85 12.92
N GLY A 65 -17.21 -6.88 12.57
CA GLY A 65 -15.79 -6.93 12.91
C GLY A 65 -15.02 -8.14 12.36
N GLY A 66 -15.53 -8.87 11.36
CA GLY A 66 -14.86 -10.05 10.81
C GLY A 66 -15.29 -11.41 11.38
N SER A 67 -16.30 -11.45 12.27
CA SER A 67 -16.77 -12.66 12.94
C SER A 67 -17.11 -13.83 11.99
N ASP A 68 -17.66 -13.52 10.82
CA ASP A 68 -18.20 -14.52 9.91
C ASP A 68 -17.19 -14.90 8.81
N TRP A 69 -16.07 -14.18 8.72
CA TRP A 69 -15.13 -14.28 7.61
C TRP A 69 -14.60 -15.69 7.40
N LYS A 70 -14.00 -16.30 8.43
CA LYS A 70 -13.40 -17.65 8.35
C LYS A 70 -14.45 -18.68 7.91
N HIS A 71 -15.66 -18.60 8.46
CA HIS A 71 -16.78 -19.47 8.12
C HIS A 71 -17.28 -19.24 6.68
N TYR A 72 -17.41 -17.99 6.23
CA TYR A 72 -17.87 -17.65 4.89
C TYR A 72 -16.88 -18.08 3.81
N VAL A 73 -15.57 -17.84 4.02
CA VAL A 73 -14.50 -18.25 3.12
C VAL A 73 -14.52 -19.76 2.90
N ARG A 74 -14.64 -20.54 3.98
CA ARG A 74 -14.71 -22.00 3.92
C ARG A 74 -15.91 -22.50 3.11
N ARG A 75 -17.09 -21.87 3.27
CA ARG A 75 -18.31 -22.28 2.55
C ARG A 75 -18.40 -21.75 1.11
N ASN A 76 -17.77 -20.62 0.81
CA ASN A 76 -17.94 -19.92 -0.47
C ASN A 76 -16.61 -19.44 -1.08
N PRO A 77 -15.58 -20.30 -1.22
CA PRO A 77 -14.24 -19.87 -1.63
C PRO A 77 -14.22 -19.20 -3.01
N HIS A 78 -15.00 -19.73 -3.97
CA HIS A 78 -15.11 -19.16 -5.32
C HIS A 78 -15.77 -17.77 -5.33
N VAL A 79 -16.74 -17.54 -4.44
CA VAL A 79 -17.42 -16.24 -4.33
C VAL A 79 -16.45 -15.20 -3.76
N VAL A 80 -15.68 -15.57 -2.74
CA VAL A 80 -14.66 -14.70 -2.14
C VAL A 80 -13.59 -14.35 -3.17
N LYS A 81 -12.99 -15.36 -3.81
CA LYS A 81 -11.97 -15.17 -4.86
C LYS A 81 -12.45 -14.22 -5.96
N ARG A 82 -13.64 -14.48 -6.52
CA ARG A 82 -14.24 -13.62 -7.56
C ARG A 82 -14.45 -12.18 -7.08
N ARG A 83 -14.85 -11.97 -5.83
CA ARG A 83 -15.10 -10.63 -5.28
C ARG A 83 -13.82 -9.88 -4.99
N ILE A 84 -12.77 -10.55 -4.53
CA ILE A 84 -11.44 -9.98 -4.35
C ILE A 84 -10.85 -9.58 -5.70
N ARG A 85 -10.92 -10.47 -6.70
CA ARG A 85 -10.53 -10.18 -8.10
C ARG A 85 -11.37 -9.12 -8.80
N LYS A 86 -12.57 -8.80 -8.30
CA LYS A 86 -13.36 -7.63 -8.73
C LYS A 86 -13.06 -6.36 -7.92
N GLY A 87 -12.78 -6.55 -6.64
CA GLY A 87 -12.21 -5.58 -5.72
C GLY A 87 -12.94 -5.40 -4.42
N ILE A 88 -12.12 -5.18 -3.40
CA ILE A 88 -12.56 -4.84 -2.06
C ILE A 88 -13.02 -3.37 -2.10
N PRO A 89 -14.19 -3.02 -1.53
CA PRO A 89 -14.60 -1.64 -1.37
C PRO A 89 -13.60 -0.87 -0.51
N ASP A 90 -13.30 0.37 -0.87
CA ASP A 90 -12.25 1.17 -0.24
C ASP A 90 -12.37 1.24 1.29
N CYS A 91 -13.58 1.51 1.80
CA CYS A 91 -13.85 1.58 3.24
C CYS A 91 -13.77 0.24 4.00
N LEU A 92 -13.59 -0.88 3.30
CA LEU A 92 -13.48 -2.21 3.90
C LEU A 92 -12.06 -2.79 3.76
N ARG A 93 -11.15 -2.12 3.05
CA ARG A 93 -9.79 -2.65 2.80
C ARG A 93 -9.02 -2.88 4.08
N GLY A 94 -8.97 -1.91 4.99
CA GLY A 94 -8.25 -2.07 6.26
C GLY A 94 -8.62 -3.36 6.98
N LEU A 95 -9.92 -3.56 7.23
CA LEU A 95 -10.42 -4.77 7.87
C LEU A 95 -10.17 -6.04 7.03
N VAL A 96 -10.49 -6.03 5.73
CA VAL A 96 -10.37 -7.25 4.91
C VAL A 96 -8.91 -7.66 4.73
N TRP A 97 -8.00 -6.70 4.51
CA TRP A 97 -6.57 -6.95 4.41
C TRP A 97 -6.02 -7.59 5.68
N GLN A 98 -6.42 -7.11 6.87
CA GLN A 98 -6.05 -7.76 8.14
C GLN A 98 -6.60 -9.18 8.26
N LEU A 99 -7.82 -9.43 7.80
CA LEU A 99 -8.47 -10.75 7.86
C LEU A 99 -7.87 -11.76 6.89
N ILE A 100 -7.34 -11.33 5.74
CA ILE A 100 -6.72 -12.23 4.75
C ILE A 100 -5.24 -12.44 4.98
N SER A 101 -4.52 -11.47 5.56
CA SER A 101 -3.10 -11.61 5.90
C SER A 101 -2.87 -12.32 7.23
N GLY A 102 -3.89 -12.38 8.10
CA GLY A 102 -3.74 -12.89 9.47
C GLY A 102 -3.11 -11.88 10.44
N SER A 103 -2.86 -10.64 10.02
CA SER A 103 -2.23 -9.64 10.87
C SER A 103 -3.04 -9.26 12.10
N ARG A 104 -4.37 -9.42 12.04
CA ARG A 104 -5.22 -9.22 13.21
C ARG A 104 -4.93 -10.22 14.33
N ASP A 105 -4.65 -11.48 13.98
CA ASP A 105 -4.32 -12.50 14.97
C ASP A 105 -2.95 -12.16 15.60
N LEU A 106 -1.98 -11.66 14.82
CA LEU A 106 -0.70 -11.16 15.34
C LEU A 106 -0.87 -9.99 16.31
N LEU A 107 -1.67 -8.98 15.95
CA LEU A 107 -1.94 -7.82 16.81
C LEU A 107 -2.49 -8.25 18.17
N LEU A 108 -3.53 -9.11 18.16
CA LEU A 108 -4.18 -9.56 19.39
C LEU A 108 -3.28 -10.42 20.28
N MET A 109 -2.33 -11.16 19.68
CA MET A 109 -1.38 -12.01 20.41
C MET A 109 -0.21 -11.22 21.02
N ASN A 110 0.02 -9.98 20.59
CA ASN A 110 1.22 -9.22 20.94
C ASN A 110 0.89 -7.79 21.44
N PRO A 111 0.05 -7.63 22.48
CA PRO A 111 -0.34 -6.32 22.99
C PRO A 111 0.88 -5.53 23.49
N GLY A 112 0.96 -4.25 23.12
CA GLY A 112 2.00 -3.32 23.59
C GLY A 112 3.38 -3.48 22.93
N VAL A 113 3.57 -4.49 22.08
CA VAL A 113 4.86 -4.71 21.40
C VAL A 113 5.16 -3.57 20.43
N TYR A 114 4.18 -3.13 19.63
CA TYR A 114 4.37 -2.01 18.71
C TYR A 114 4.78 -0.74 19.44
N GLU A 115 4.04 -0.37 20.50
CA GLU A 115 4.35 0.77 21.35
C GLU A 115 5.78 0.68 21.93
N THR A 116 6.17 -0.51 22.39
CA THR A 116 7.51 -0.75 22.94
C THR A 116 8.60 -0.49 21.89
N LEU A 117 8.43 -1.01 20.67
CA LEU A 117 9.37 -0.81 19.56
C LEU A 117 9.48 0.65 19.12
N VAL A 118 8.38 1.41 19.18
CA VAL A 118 8.36 2.83 18.80
C VAL A 118 9.00 3.69 19.88
N ILE A 119 8.71 3.46 21.16
CA ILE A 119 9.11 4.35 22.26
C ILE A 119 10.50 4.02 22.82
N TYR A 120 10.79 2.75 23.07
CA TYR A 120 11.95 2.37 23.90
C TYR A 120 13.15 1.86 23.10
N GLU A 121 12.94 1.39 21.88
CA GLU A 121 14.01 0.84 21.05
C GLU A 121 14.65 1.91 20.14
N THR A 122 15.85 1.66 19.64
CA THR A 122 16.53 2.50 18.63
C THR A 122 16.82 1.66 17.39
N SER A 123 16.65 2.24 16.20
CA SER A 123 16.96 1.55 14.94
C SER A 123 18.31 1.99 14.36
N ALA A 124 19.08 1.04 13.81
CA ALA A 124 20.29 1.37 13.05
C ALA A 124 19.97 2.04 11.69
N SER A 125 18.74 1.89 11.19
CA SER A 125 18.31 2.39 9.88
C SER A 125 17.58 3.74 9.92
N GLU A 126 17.54 4.45 11.05
CA GLU A 126 16.77 5.70 11.18
C GLU A 126 17.13 6.74 10.11
N LEU A 127 18.42 6.89 9.81
CA LEU A 127 18.88 7.84 8.79
C LEU A 127 18.42 7.46 7.37
N GLU A 128 18.37 6.18 7.06
CA GLU A 128 17.89 5.68 5.76
C GLU A 128 16.38 5.89 5.64
N ILE A 129 15.64 5.56 6.70
CA ILE A 129 14.20 5.79 6.79
C ILE A 129 13.89 7.29 6.59
N ILE A 130 14.58 8.19 7.30
CA ILE A 130 14.37 9.65 7.21
C ILE A 130 14.62 10.17 5.78
N ARG A 131 15.56 9.59 5.03
CA ARG A 131 15.84 9.98 3.64
C ARG A 131 14.73 9.59 2.68
N ASP A 132 14.06 8.47 2.93
CA ASP A 132 13.09 7.88 2.00
C ASP A 132 11.63 8.27 2.29
N ILE A 133 11.27 8.59 3.54
CA ILE A 133 9.87 8.95 3.92
C ILE A 133 9.27 10.08 3.07
N SER A 134 10.08 11.04 2.64
CA SER A 134 9.61 12.17 1.81
C SER A 134 9.26 11.79 0.37
N ARG A 135 9.72 10.62 -0.09
CA ARG A 135 9.50 10.11 -1.46
C ARG A 135 8.30 9.18 -1.54
N THR A 136 7.74 8.75 -0.41
CA THR A 136 6.58 7.86 -0.36
C THR A 136 5.29 8.65 -0.56
N PHE A 137 4.60 8.40 -1.69
CA PHE A 137 3.35 9.07 -2.08
C PHE A 137 3.35 10.60 -1.85
N PRO A 138 4.34 11.35 -2.39
CA PRO A 138 4.54 12.77 -2.05
C PRO A 138 3.40 13.69 -2.48
N SER A 139 2.58 13.26 -3.44
CA SER A 139 1.38 13.96 -3.91
C SER A 139 0.11 13.59 -3.14
N HIS A 140 0.19 12.69 -2.16
CA HIS A 140 -0.93 12.33 -1.30
C HIS A 140 -1.02 13.25 -0.09
N ILE A 141 -2.20 13.81 0.19
CA ILE A 141 -2.41 14.81 1.25
C ILE A 141 -1.91 14.38 2.63
N PHE A 142 -1.97 13.08 2.94
CA PHE A 142 -1.50 12.54 4.21
C PHE A 142 0.03 12.55 4.35
N PHE A 143 0.78 12.38 3.26
CA PHE A 143 2.25 12.29 3.26
C PHE A 143 2.94 13.56 2.76
N GLN A 144 2.18 14.51 2.19
CA GLN A 144 2.71 15.73 1.58
C GLN A 144 3.42 16.65 2.57
N GLN A 145 2.87 16.81 3.79
CA GLN A 145 3.44 17.71 4.77
C GLN A 145 4.74 17.13 5.34
N ARG A 146 5.86 17.82 5.11
CA ARG A 146 7.15 17.46 5.69
C ARG A 146 7.06 17.47 7.21
N HIS A 147 7.51 16.39 7.86
CA HIS A 147 7.36 16.18 9.32
C HIS A 147 5.90 16.18 9.81
N GLY A 148 4.93 16.10 8.90
CA GLY A 148 3.51 16.02 9.19
C GLY A 148 3.12 14.67 9.82
N PRO A 149 1.84 14.51 10.21
CA PRO A 149 1.35 13.29 10.84
C PRO A 149 1.64 12.03 10.00
N GLY A 150 1.34 12.02 8.70
CA GLY A 150 1.55 10.81 7.90
C GLY A 150 3.01 10.42 7.70
N GLN A 151 3.94 11.39 7.59
CA GLN A 151 5.37 11.07 7.56
C GLN A 151 5.88 10.55 8.90
N ARG A 152 5.35 11.05 10.03
CA ARG A 152 5.69 10.54 11.37
C ARG A 152 5.15 9.12 11.56
N SER A 153 3.91 8.86 11.16
CA SER A 153 3.33 7.52 11.18
C SER A 153 4.14 6.53 10.34
N LEU A 154 4.54 6.94 9.12
CA LEU A 154 5.37 6.13 8.25
C LEU A 154 6.74 5.84 8.88
N TYR A 155 7.38 6.86 9.44
CA TYR A 155 8.63 6.70 10.18
C TYR A 155 8.49 5.69 11.32
N ASN A 156 7.47 5.83 12.17
CA ASN A 156 7.25 4.95 13.32
C ASN A 156 7.08 3.48 12.91
N VAL A 157 6.26 3.21 11.89
CA VAL A 157 6.03 1.84 11.39
C VAL A 157 7.32 1.23 10.84
N LEU A 158 8.06 1.97 10.01
CA LEU A 158 9.32 1.49 9.42
C LEU A 158 10.41 1.29 10.48
N LYS A 159 10.52 2.22 11.43
CA LYS A 159 11.44 2.13 12.56
C LYS A 159 11.10 0.93 13.43
N ALA A 160 9.84 0.75 13.81
CA ALA A 160 9.40 -0.41 14.59
C ALA A 160 9.68 -1.73 13.87
N TYR A 161 9.38 -1.83 12.56
CA TYR A 161 9.70 -3.03 11.78
C TYR A 161 11.20 -3.31 11.75
N SER A 162 12.03 -2.29 11.50
CA SER A 162 13.48 -2.46 11.41
C SER A 162 14.12 -2.93 12.72
N VAL A 163 13.48 -2.66 13.87
CA VAL A 163 13.88 -3.20 15.17
C VAL A 163 13.33 -4.60 15.38
N TYR A 164 12.09 -4.85 14.97
CA TYR A 164 11.42 -6.14 15.11
C TYR A 164 12.17 -7.25 14.34
N ASP A 165 12.63 -6.96 13.14
CA ASP A 165 13.35 -7.89 12.27
C ASP A 165 14.74 -7.33 11.92
N ARG A 166 15.66 -7.38 12.89
CA ARG A 166 17.01 -6.76 12.76
C ARG A 166 17.86 -7.36 11.64
N ASP A 167 17.58 -8.61 11.24
CA ASP A 167 18.29 -9.27 10.14
C ASP A 167 17.98 -8.61 8.79
N VAL A 168 16.77 -8.09 8.63
CA VAL A 168 16.36 -7.29 7.46
C VAL A 168 16.62 -5.80 7.70
N GLY A 169 16.27 -5.30 8.89
CA GLY A 169 16.30 -3.88 9.21
C GLY A 169 15.32 -3.10 8.33
N TYR A 170 15.84 -2.10 7.62
CA TYR A 170 15.11 -1.35 6.61
C TYR A 170 15.81 -1.45 5.26
N VAL A 171 15.02 -1.68 4.22
CA VAL A 171 15.49 -1.67 2.83
C VAL A 171 14.65 -0.69 2.02
N GLN A 172 15.32 0.07 1.16
CA GLN A 172 14.67 1.03 0.27
C GLN A 172 13.53 0.34 -0.51
N GLY A 173 12.37 0.98 -0.50
CA GLY A 173 11.15 0.47 -1.12
C GLY A 173 10.11 -0.06 -0.14
N MET A 174 10.53 -0.50 1.07
CA MET A 174 9.62 -0.89 2.15
C MET A 174 8.66 0.25 2.54
N GLY A 175 9.11 1.50 2.41
CA GLY A 175 8.28 2.68 2.67
C GLY A 175 6.99 2.71 1.87
N PHE A 176 6.97 2.22 0.63
CA PHE A 176 5.74 2.21 -0.16
C PHE A 176 4.73 1.15 0.29
N LEU A 177 5.17 0.02 0.85
CA LEU A 177 4.29 -0.96 1.47
C LEU A 177 3.65 -0.35 2.73
N ALA A 178 4.47 0.13 3.66
CA ALA A 178 4.00 0.75 4.90
C ALA A 178 3.10 1.97 4.63
N GLY A 179 3.49 2.81 3.67
CA GLY A 179 2.72 3.98 3.24
C GLY A 179 1.34 3.58 2.71
N LEU A 180 1.25 2.53 1.88
CA LEU A 180 -0.03 2.07 1.37
C LEU A 180 -0.93 1.54 2.49
N LEU A 181 -0.37 0.79 3.44
CA LEU A 181 -1.12 0.27 4.58
C LEU A 181 -1.69 1.39 5.44
N LEU A 182 -0.88 2.40 5.75
CA LEU A 182 -1.29 3.58 6.53
C LEU A 182 -2.42 4.41 5.90
N LEU A 183 -2.69 4.25 4.60
CA LEU A 183 -3.85 4.87 3.95
C LEU A 183 -5.19 4.18 4.28
N TYR A 184 -5.15 2.98 4.88
CA TYR A 184 -6.34 2.15 5.13
C TYR A 184 -6.49 1.66 6.56
N MET A 185 -5.50 1.84 7.43
CA MET A 185 -5.52 1.37 8.82
C MET A 185 -4.62 2.21 9.73
N SER A 186 -4.69 1.96 11.04
CA SER A 186 -3.87 2.65 12.02
C SER A 186 -2.38 2.27 11.90
N GLU A 187 -1.51 2.99 12.62
CA GLU A 187 -0.07 2.69 12.69
C GLU A 187 0.21 1.26 13.13
N GLU A 188 -0.40 0.82 14.23
CA GLU A 188 -0.19 -0.52 14.78
C GLU A 188 -0.76 -1.60 13.86
N ASP A 189 -1.94 -1.38 13.26
CA ASP A 189 -2.51 -2.31 12.27
C ASP A 189 -1.59 -2.46 11.05
N ALA A 190 -1.03 -1.36 10.56
CA ALA A 190 -0.13 -1.32 9.42
C ALA A 190 1.18 -2.04 9.73
N PHE A 191 1.73 -1.83 10.94
CA PHE A 191 2.90 -2.55 11.43
C PHE A 191 2.68 -4.06 11.44
N TRP A 192 1.61 -4.55 12.07
CA TRP A 192 1.35 -5.98 12.14
C TRP A 192 1.05 -6.60 10.78
N LEU A 193 0.47 -5.83 9.85
CA LEU A 193 0.27 -6.30 8.49
C LEU A 193 1.58 -6.38 7.70
N LEU A 194 2.48 -5.42 7.88
CA LEU A 194 3.83 -5.49 7.34
C LEU A 194 4.58 -6.72 7.90
N VAL A 195 4.49 -6.99 9.20
CA VAL A 195 5.05 -8.21 9.82
C VAL A 195 4.44 -9.47 9.22
N ALA A 196 3.11 -9.55 9.09
CA ALA A 196 2.42 -10.70 8.51
C ALA A 196 2.85 -10.98 7.06
N LEU A 197 3.17 -9.95 6.29
CA LEU A 197 3.69 -10.09 4.92
C LEU A 197 5.12 -10.61 4.91
N LEU A 198 6.00 -9.98 5.68
CA LEU A 198 7.44 -10.20 5.55
C LEU A 198 7.92 -11.41 6.35
N LYS A 199 7.49 -11.55 7.61
CA LYS A 199 7.80 -12.73 8.44
C LYS A 199 6.84 -13.90 8.23
N GLY A 200 5.76 -13.66 7.49
CA GLY A 200 4.70 -14.63 7.30
C GLY A 200 3.73 -14.69 8.48
N ALA A 201 2.52 -15.14 8.17
CA ALA A 201 1.47 -15.45 9.13
C ALA A 201 0.61 -16.57 8.55
N VAL A 202 -0.38 -16.20 7.72
CA VAL A 202 -1.15 -17.17 6.92
C VAL A 202 -0.51 -17.45 5.55
N HIS A 203 0.38 -16.58 5.10
CA HIS A 203 1.18 -16.71 3.89
C HIS A 203 2.63 -17.02 4.24
N ALA A 204 3.36 -17.57 3.29
CA ALA A 204 4.80 -17.76 3.42
C ALA A 204 5.51 -16.41 3.55
N PRO A 205 6.64 -16.35 4.28
CA PRO A 205 7.40 -15.14 4.49
C PRO A 205 7.91 -14.53 3.18
N MET A 206 7.94 -13.19 3.15
CA MET A 206 8.43 -12.38 2.02
C MET A 206 9.63 -11.51 2.37
N GLU A 207 10.22 -11.70 3.55
CA GLU A 207 11.48 -11.06 3.96
C GLU A 207 12.60 -11.23 2.94
N GLY A 208 12.58 -12.30 2.13
CA GLY A 208 13.50 -12.50 1.01
C GLY A 208 13.45 -11.41 -0.08
N LEU A 209 12.45 -10.52 -0.07
CA LEU A 209 12.44 -9.29 -0.87
C LEU A 209 13.48 -8.27 -0.40
N TYR A 210 13.91 -8.36 0.86
CA TYR A 210 14.73 -7.37 1.55
C TYR A 210 15.95 -7.98 2.26
N GLN A 211 16.07 -9.31 2.30
CA GLN A 211 17.30 -9.96 2.73
C GLN A 211 18.47 -9.63 1.80
N ALA A 212 19.70 -9.75 2.30
CA ALA A 212 20.91 -9.54 1.54
C ALA A 212 20.92 -10.38 0.24
N GLY A 213 21.20 -9.73 -0.89
CA GLY A 213 21.14 -10.36 -2.22
C GLY A 213 19.74 -10.39 -2.86
N LEU A 214 18.70 -9.95 -2.16
CA LEU A 214 17.30 -9.87 -2.64
C LEU A 214 16.79 -11.19 -3.27
N PRO A 215 16.96 -12.35 -2.61
CA PRO A 215 16.73 -13.67 -3.22
C PRO A 215 15.32 -13.83 -3.80
N LEU A 216 14.29 -13.30 -3.14
CA LEU A 216 12.92 -13.40 -3.64
C LEU A 216 12.66 -12.47 -4.83
N VAL A 217 13.35 -11.32 -4.90
CA VAL A 217 13.31 -10.45 -6.08
C VAL A 217 13.93 -11.17 -7.27
N GLN A 218 15.08 -11.80 -7.09
CA GLN A 218 15.74 -12.58 -8.16
C GLN A 218 14.83 -13.71 -8.66
N GLN A 219 14.19 -14.44 -7.73
CA GLN A 219 13.23 -15.48 -8.08
C GLN A 219 12.04 -14.93 -8.89
N TYR A 220 11.46 -13.80 -8.47
CA TYR A 220 10.33 -13.20 -9.19
C TYR A 220 10.73 -12.64 -10.55
N LEU A 221 11.92 -12.05 -10.68
CA LEU A 221 12.45 -11.59 -11.96
C LEU A 221 12.65 -12.77 -12.93
N TYR A 222 13.19 -13.88 -12.44
CA TYR A 222 13.34 -15.10 -13.24
C TYR A 222 11.98 -15.66 -13.70
N GLN A 223 11.02 -15.78 -12.79
CA GLN A 223 9.66 -16.23 -13.14
C GLN A 223 9.00 -15.28 -14.14
N PHE A 224 9.17 -13.98 -13.96
CA PHE A 224 8.64 -12.97 -14.86
C PHE A 224 9.27 -13.05 -16.26
N GLU A 225 10.58 -13.28 -16.37
CA GLU A 225 11.24 -13.52 -17.65
C GLU A 225 10.60 -14.69 -18.41
N LYS A 226 10.35 -15.81 -17.72
CA LYS A 226 9.68 -16.99 -18.34
C LYS A 226 8.26 -16.67 -18.77
N LEU A 227 7.50 -15.95 -17.95
CA LEU A 227 6.15 -15.52 -18.33
C LEU A 227 6.16 -14.58 -19.54
N VAL A 228 7.14 -13.69 -19.67
CA VAL A 228 7.28 -12.83 -20.86
C VAL A 228 7.57 -13.67 -22.10
N LEU A 229 8.47 -14.66 -22.02
CA LEU A 229 8.75 -15.57 -23.13
C LEU A 229 7.54 -16.41 -23.55
N GLU A 230 6.72 -16.84 -22.58
CA GLU A 230 5.51 -17.62 -22.86
C GLU A 230 4.35 -16.77 -23.41
N GLN A 231 4.09 -15.62 -22.80
CA GLN A 231 2.91 -14.80 -23.10
C GLN A 231 3.16 -13.78 -24.21
N MET A 232 4.42 -13.39 -24.43
CA MET A 232 4.85 -12.41 -25.42
C MET A 232 6.15 -12.86 -26.11
N PRO A 233 6.16 -14.01 -26.80
CA PRO A 233 7.39 -14.67 -27.29
C PRO A 233 8.24 -13.79 -28.19
N GLN A 234 7.64 -12.98 -29.06
CA GLN A 234 8.38 -12.05 -29.93
C GLN A 234 9.13 -10.99 -29.11
N LEU A 235 8.47 -10.42 -28.09
CA LEU A 235 9.08 -9.42 -27.22
C LEU A 235 10.14 -10.05 -26.31
N GLY A 236 9.85 -11.21 -25.72
CA GLY A 236 10.79 -11.94 -24.89
C GLY A 236 12.07 -12.32 -25.64
N GLN A 237 11.93 -12.80 -26.88
CA GLN A 237 13.07 -13.12 -27.72
C GLN A 237 13.89 -11.86 -28.09
N HIS A 238 13.21 -10.76 -28.43
CA HIS A 238 13.90 -9.49 -28.69
C HIS A 238 14.66 -8.97 -27.46
N PHE A 239 14.11 -9.10 -26.26
CA PHE A 239 14.83 -8.75 -25.02
C PHE A 239 16.08 -9.60 -24.81
N ILE A 240 16.05 -10.89 -25.14
CA ILE A 240 17.24 -11.75 -25.08
C ILE A 240 18.30 -11.27 -26.07
N GLU A 241 17.93 -10.98 -27.32
CA GLU A 241 18.84 -10.53 -28.38
C GLU A 241 19.49 -9.18 -28.04
N GLU A 242 18.73 -8.27 -27.43
CA GLU A 242 19.20 -6.95 -27.00
C GLU A 242 19.79 -6.95 -25.58
N MET A 243 19.96 -8.11 -24.96
CA MET A 243 20.51 -8.25 -23.59
C MET A 243 19.76 -7.45 -22.52
N ILE A 244 18.45 -7.26 -22.71
CA ILE A 244 17.56 -6.55 -21.77
C ILE A 244 17.04 -7.54 -20.73
N ASN A 245 17.62 -7.49 -19.52
CA ASN A 245 17.17 -8.32 -18.40
C ASN A 245 16.07 -7.61 -17.58
N PRO A 246 15.04 -8.34 -17.09
CA PRO A 246 14.02 -7.77 -16.22
C PRO A 246 14.52 -6.97 -15.02
N SER A 247 15.68 -7.31 -14.45
CA SER A 247 16.28 -6.57 -13.33
C SER A 247 16.51 -5.09 -13.65
N MET A 248 16.71 -4.74 -14.92
CA MET A 248 16.95 -3.37 -15.39
C MET A 248 15.72 -2.46 -15.25
N TYR A 249 14.50 -3.01 -15.25
CA TYR A 249 13.26 -2.21 -15.28
C TYR A 249 12.15 -2.68 -14.32
N ALA A 250 12.14 -3.94 -13.89
CA ALA A 250 11.06 -4.55 -13.12
C ALA A 250 11.38 -4.73 -11.62
N SER A 251 12.63 -4.56 -11.19
CA SER A 251 13.03 -4.76 -9.78
C SER A 251 12.15 -3.97 -8.80
N GLN A 252 11.86 -2.71 -9.11
CA GLN A 252 11.00 -1.87 -8.27
C GLN A 252 9.55 -2.34 -8.19
N TRP A 253 9.05 -3.06 -9.20
CA TRP A 253 7.70 -3.63 -9.16
C TRP A 253 7.59 -4.67 -8.05
N PHE A 254 8.61 -5.50 -7.88
CA PHE A 254 8.60 -6.54 -6.84
C PHE A 254 8.98 -5.98 -5.47
N ILE A 255 10.04 -5.15 -5.39
CA ILE A 255 10.50 -4.54 -4.14
C ILE A 255 9.40 -3.69 -3.48
N THR A 256 8.60 -2.98 -4.28
CA THR A 256 7.50 -2.16 -3.75
C THR A 256 6.15 -2.85 -3.80
N VAL A 257 6.09 -4.13 -4.22
CA VAL A 257 4.82 -4.84 -4.45
C VAL A 257 3.85 -3.99 -5.28
N PHE A 258 4.35 -3.44 -6.39
CA PHE A 258 3.59 -2.64 -7.37
C PHE A 258 2.99 -1.33 -6.82
N SER A 259 3.41 -0.89 -5.64
CA SER A 259 2.86 0.32 -5.01
C SER A 259 3.54 1.62 -5.43
N TYR A 260 4.68 1.54 -6.13
CA TYR A 260 5.38 2.71 -6.65
C TYR A 260 5.01 3.06 -8.10
N SER A 261 5.07 2.09 -9.01
CA SER A 261 5.10 2.36 -10.46
C SER A 261 3.72 2.43 -11.13
N PHE A 262 2.65 2.13 -10.43
CA PHE A 262 1.31 1.96 -11.02
C PHE A 262 0.33 3.03 -10.53
N PRO A 263 -0.68 3.39 -11.35
CA PRO A 263 -1.79 4.22 -10.88
C PRO A 263 -2.41 3.61 -9.61
N PHE A 264 -2.69 4.45 -8.60
CA PHE A 264 -3.07 3.97 -7.26
C PHE A 264 -4.26 3.00 -7.26
N HIS A 265 -5.28 3.26 -8.10
CA HIS A 265 -6.41 2.34 -8.21
C HIS A 265 -6.02 0.93 -8.64
N LEU A 266 -5.02 0.78 -9.51
CA LEU A 266 -4.49 -0.50 -9.97
C LEU A 266 -3.63 -1.15 -8.89
N THR A 267 -2.80 -0.38 -8.19
CA THR A 267 -2.08 -0.85 -6.99
C THR A 267 -3.04 -1.51 -6.00
N LEU A 268 -4.18 -0.88 -5.70
CA LEU A 268 -5.19 -1.47 -4.82
C LEU A 268 -5.77 -2.78 -5.37
N ARG A 269 -5.95 -2.88 -6.70
CA ARG A 269 -6.42 -4.13 -7.32
C ARG A 269 -5.40 -5.24 -7.17
N VAL A 270 -4.13 -4.93 -7.40
CA VAL A 270 -3.01 -5.87 -7.25
C VAL A 270 -2.94 -6.32 -5.80
N TRP A 271 -2.94 -5.42 -4.83
CA TRP A 271 -2.88 -5.73 -3.40
C TRP A 271 -4.05 -6.56 -2.90
N ASP A 272 -5.29 -6.25 -3.31
CA ASP A 272 -6.46 -7.05 -2.97
C ASP A 272 -6.25 -8.53 -3.37
N VAL A 273 -5.76 -8.78 -4.59
CA VAL A 273 -5.53 -10.13 -5.13
C VAL A 273 -4.29 -10.78 -4.51
N PHE A 274 -3.21 -10.02 -4.42
CA PHE A 274 -1.92 -10.45 -3.89
C PHE A 274 -2.07 -10.99 -2.46
N LEU A 275 -2.70 -10.22 -1.57
CA LEU A 275 -2.93 -10.60 -0.17
C LEU A 275 -3.86 -11.81 0.02
N TYR A 276 -4.59 -12.25 -1.01
CA TYR A 276 -5.50 -13.39 -0.89
C TYR A 276 -4.99 -14.63 -1.61
N GLU A 277 -4.38 -14.46 -2.78
CA GLU A 277 -4.03 -15.55 -3.67
C GLU A 277 -2.57 -15.96 -3.58
N VAL A 278 -1.67 -15.08 -3.12
CA VAL A 278 -0.26 -15.42 -2.93
C VAL A 278 -0.11 -16.25 -1.65
N ARG A 279 -0.48 -17.53 -1.76
CA ARG A 279 0.20 -18.58 -1.01
C ARG A 279 1.43 -18.85 -1.83
N ILE A 280 2.61 -18.38 -1.41
CA ILE A 280 3.83 -18.64 -2.18
C ILE A 280 3.87 -20.14 -2.45
N LEU A 281 3.83 -20.50 -3.73
CA LEU A 281 3.95 -21.88 -4.17
C LEU A 281 5.22 -22.43 -3.52
N PRO A 282 5.22 -23.65 -2.94
CA PRO A 282 6.48 -24.25 -2.55
C PRO A 282 7.43 -24.16 -3.74
N ALA A 283 8.68 -23.76 -3.48
CA ALA A 283 9.72 -23.76 -4.50
C ALA A 283 9.65 -25.10 -5.25
N ILE A 284 9.52 -25.03 -6.58
CA ILE A 284 9.58 -26.22 -7.45
C ILE A 284 10.95 -26.85 -7.29
#